data_AF-A0A8B6C410-F1
#
_entry.id   AF-A0A8B6C410-F1
#
_cell.length_a   1.000
_cell.length_b   1.000
_cell.length_c   1.000
_cell.angle_alpha   90.00
_cell.angle_beta   90.00
_cell.angle_gamma   90.00
#
_symmetry.space_group_name_H-M   'P 1'
#
loop_
_entity.id
_entity.type
_entity.pdbx_description
1 polymer ?
#
loop_
_entity_poly.entity_id
_entity_poly.type
_entity_poly.pdbx_seq_one_letter_code
_entity_poly.pdbx_strand_id
1 'polypeptide(L)'
;MTWKFNPLIQTDVQTFLEKTTRRIEIIEGVRKKGVKVEEVLQILFVKMNPNGTRKDDVKVGYFSSGYKIMNQSTEIVDELETSDGKIGEKIAQWISEKSEWTLKKVVCLYLNTDKYSPLKGSQYIALPKWIKNKKAVVNVRNNDVECFKWAVLAAVHYGEVDPKNADRVRQYRRWIDELDFNGLEFPMDVDKIGVFEKLNPWFAINEFAWEGKEIYNVRISAFAETEGQTTVNLLLI
;
A
#
# COMPACT_ATOMS: atom_id res chain seq x y z
N MET A 1 6.61 -4.26 -13.65
CA MET A 1 7.08 -3.91 -15.01
C MET A 1 7.68 -2.51 -14.98
N THR A 2 8.72 -2.26 -15.75
CA THR A 2 9.35 -0.94 -15.84
C THR A 2 9.35 -0.47 -17.27
N TRP A 3 8.90 0.76 -17.50
CA TRP A 3 8.84 1.41 -18.80
C TRP A 3 9.80 2.59 -18.80
N LYS A 4 10.53 2.79 -19.90
CA LYS A 4 11.51 3.87 -20.03
C LYS A 4 11.11 4.82 -21.15
N PHE A 5 11.05 6.11 -20.82
CA PHE A 5 10.77 7.19 -21.77
C PHE A 5 12.03 8.04 -21.90
N ASN A 6 12.55 8.18 -23.12
CA ASN A 6 13.69 9.03 -23.40
C ASN A 6 13.21 10.33 -24.07
N PRO A 7 13.77 11.49 -23.71
CA PRO A 7 13.47 12.74 -24.41
C PRO A 7 13.97 12.67 -25.86
N LEU A 8 13.11 13.02 -26.82
CA LEU A 8 13.45 13.08 -28.25
C LEU A 8 14.40 14.24 -28.57
N ILE A 9 14.21 15.35 -27.86
CA ILE A 9 15.03 16.56 -27.92
C ILE A 9 15.32 17.03 -26.50
N GLN A 10 16.37 17.82 -26.30
CA GLN A 10 16.64 18.40 -24.99
C GLN A 10 15.52 19.40 -24.63
N THR A 11 14.75 19.07 -23.59
CA THR A 11 13.70 19.91 -23.02
C THR A 11 13.94 20.13 -21.54
N ASP A 12 13.28 21.13 -20.98
CA ASP A 12 13.16 21.24 -19.53
C ASP A 12 12.32 20.07 -18.96
N VAL A 13 12.37 19.94 -17.63
CA VAL A 13 11.75 18.84 -16.89
C VAL A 13 10.23 18.87 -17.05
N GLN A 14 9.61 20.03 -16.86
CA GLN A 14 8.15 20.16 -16.85
C GLN A 14 7.58 19.79 -18.22
N THR A 15 8.13 20.39 -19.28
CA THR A 15 7.73 20.09 -20.67
C THR A 15 7.92 18.61 -21.00
N PHE A 16 8.97 17.96 -20.49
CA PHE A 16 9.20 16.54 -20.75
C PHE A 16 8.13 15.66 -20.10
N LEU A 17 7.80 15.93 -18.83
CA LEU A 17 6.78 15.19 -18.09
C LEU A 17 5.41 15.36 -18.77
N GLU A 18 5.00 16.60 -19.07
CA GLU A 18 3.73 16.91 -19.74
C GLU A 18 3.59 16.20 -21.09
N LYS A 19 4.67 16.13 -21.88
CA LYS A 19 4.66 15.45 -23.19
C LYS A 19 4.72 13.93 -23.11
N THR A 20 5.04 13.36 -21.95
CA THR A 20 5.15 11.92 -21.74
C THR A 20 3.77 11.32 -21.41
N THR A 21 2.79 11.55 -22.29
CA THR A 21 1.38 11.17 -22.09
C THR A 21 1.13 9.67 -22.18
N ARG A 22 2.00 8.92 -22.88
CA ARG A 22 1.92 7.45 -23.00
C ARG A 22 1.91 6.71 -21.65
N ARG A 23 2.37 7.37 -20.57
CA ARG A 23 2.21 6.88 -19.18
C ARG A 23 0.76 6.54 -18.86
N ILE A 24 -0.18 7.38 -19.30
CA ILE A 24 -1.61 7.24 -19.05
C ILE A 24 -2.12 5.92 -19.63
N GLU A 25 -1.86 5.67 -20.92
CA GLU A 25 -2.27 4.44 -21.60
C GLU A 25 -1.70 3.18 -20.94
N ILE A 26 -0.43 3.23 -20.51
CA ILE A 26 0.21 2.11 -19.83
C ILE A 26 -0.48 1.83 -18.50
N ILE A 27 -0.74 2.86 -17.69
CA ILE A 27 -1.41 2.73 -16.39
C ILE A 27 -2.83 2.21 -16.59
N GLU A 28 -3.58 2.76 -17.55
CA GLU A 28 -4.92 2.27 -17.93
C GLU A 28 -4.91 0.78 -18.25
N GLY A 29 -3.95 0.33 -19.06
CA GLY A 29 -3.84 -1.08 -19.45
C GLY A 29 -3.55 -2.03 -18.29
N VAL A 30 -2.92 -1.56 -17.21
CA VAL A 30 -2.49 -2.42 -16.09
C VAL A 30 -3.30 -2.23 -14.80
N ARG A 31 -4.04 -1.13 -14.62
CA ARG A 31 -4.65 -0.74 -13.33
C ARG A 31 -5.80 -1.61 -12.83
N LYS A 32 -6.35 -2.50 -13.66
CA LYS A 32 -7.47 -3.45 -13.37
C LYS A 32 -8.03 -3.40 -11.95
N LYS A 33 -7.57 -4.26 -11.02
CA LYS A 33 -8.00 -4.33 -9.61
C LYS A 33 -7.18 -3.44 -8.67
N GLY A 34 -6.20 -2.73 -9.22
CA GLY A 34 -5.17 -1.98 -8.52
C GLY A 34 -3.80 -2.20 -9.16
N VAL A 35 -3.05 -1.11 -9.33
CA VAL A 35 -1.64 -1.12 -9.69
C VAL A 35 -0.88 -0.17 -8.77
N LYS A 36 0.29 -0.59 -8.30
CA LYS A 36 1.26 0.27 -7.62
C LYS A 36 2.11 0.95 -8.69
N VAL A 37 2.15 2.28 -8.71
CA VAL A 37 2.86 3.09 -9.70
C VAL A 37 3.90 3.95 -8.99
N GLU A 38 5.10 4.03 -9.56
CA GLU A 38 6.15 4.97 -9.16
C GLU A 38 6.80 5.55 -10.41
N GLU A 39 7.10 6.83 -10.36
CA GLU A 39 7.80 7.56 -11.41
C GLU A 39 9.18 7.98 -10.93
N VAL A 40 10.21 7.69 -11.72
CA VAL A 40 11.60 8.04 -11.38
C VAL A 40 12.23 8.80 -12.54
N LEU A 41 12.45 10.10 -12.34
CA LEU A 41 13.10 10.95 -13.31
C LEU A 41 14.63 10.90 -13.13
N GLN A 42 15.34 10.60 -14.21
CA GLN A 42 16.80 10.60 -14.26
C GLN A 42 17.28 11.89 -14.93
N ILE A 43 18.15 12.62 -14.24
CA ILE A 43 18.69 13.91 -14.71
C ILE A 43 20.21 13.88 -14.67
N LEU A 44 20.84 14.44 -15.70
CA LEU A 44 22.27 14.69 -15.74
C LEU A 44 22.52 16.13 -15.28
N PHE A 45 23.34 16.27 -14.26
CA PHE A 45 23.85 17.53 -13.74
C PHE A 45 25.31 17.72 -14.13
N VAL A 46 25.71 18.98 -14.21
CA VAL A 46 27.11 19.38 -14.37
C VAL A 46 27.48 20.42 -13.36
N LYS A 47 28.73 20.35 -12.92
CA LYS A 47 29.28 21.34 -12.01
C LYS A 47 29.77 22.55 -12.79
N MET A 48 29.44 23.75 -12.30
CA MET A 48 29.85 25.02 -12.89
C MET A 48 30.92 25.69 -12.02
N ASN A 49 31.89 26.33 -12.64
CA ASN A 49 32.84 27.21 -11.97
C ASN A 49 32.15 28.53 -11.55
N PRO A 50 32.71 29.26 -10.57
CA PRO A 50 32.23 30.60 -10.20
C PRO A 50 32.21 31.60 -11.36
N ASN A 51 33.05 31.40 -12.39
CA ASN A 51 33.11 32.21 -13.60
C ASN A 51 32.14 31.73 -14.72
N GLY A 52 31.27 30.76 -14.44
CA GLY A 52 30.31 30.21 -15.41
C GLY A 52 30.89 29.20 -16.40
N THR A 53 32.18 28.86 -16.32
CA THR A 53 32.75 27.80 -17.16
C THR A 53 32.42 26.41 -16.60
N ARG A 54 32.25 25.42 -17.49
CA ARG A 54 31.88 24.05 -17.08
C ARG A 54 33.09 23.35 -16.44
N LYS A 55 32.89 22.67 -15.30
CA LYS A 55 33.83 21.63 -14.84
C LYS A 55 33.50 20.32 -15.58
N ASP A 56 34.48 19.44 -15.75
CA ASP A 56 34.27 18.11 -16.33
C ASP A 56 33.50 17.16 -15.38
N ASP A 57 33.15 17.62 -14.18
CA ASP A 57 32.35 16.89 -13.22
C ASP A 57 30.89 16.76 -13.69
N VAL A 58 30.49 15.53 -13.95
CA VAL A 58 29.11 15.14 -14.26
C VAL A 58 28.52 14.29 -13.14
N LYS A 59 27.24 14.46 -12.86
CA LYS A 59 26.53 13.64 -11.87
C LYS A 59 25.14 13.31 -12.35
N VAL A 60 24.73 12.06 -12.15
CA VAL A 60 23.36 11.61 -12.41
C VAL A 60 22.57 11.67 -11.10
N GLY A 61 21.41 12.34 -11.15
CA GLY A 61 20.43 12.34 -10.07
C GLY A 61 19.19 11.53 -10.46
N TYR A 62 18.54 10.95 -9.45
CA TYR A 62 17.30 10.19 -9.57
C TYR A 62 16.27 10.79 -8.62
N PHE A 63 15.09 11.12 -9.15
CA PHE A 63 14.03 11.79 -8.41
C PHE A 63 12.75 10.99 -8.53
N SER A 64 12.34 10.35 -7.43
CA SER A 64 11.15 9.48 -7.38
C SER A 64 9.92 10.27 -6.92
N SER A 65 8.74 10.00 -7.49
CA SER A 65 7.44 10.50 -6.99
C SER A 65 6.99 9.79 -5.70
N GLY A 66 7.60 8.65 -5.37
CA GLY A 66 7.10 7.69 -4.40
C GLY A 66 5.99 6.81 -4.99
N TYR A 67 5.67 5.72 -4.31
CA TYR A 67 4.63 4.82 -4.79
C TYR A 67 3.23 5.37 -4.54
N LYS A 68 2.34 5.16 -5.51
CA LYS A 68 0.89 5.30 -5.34
C LYS A 68 0.11 4.12 -5.89
N ILE A 69 -1.02 3.86 -5.27
CA ILE A 69 -1.95 2.81 -5.71
C ILE A 69 -3.00 3.49 -6.58
N MET A 70 -3.13 3.02 -7.81
CA MET A 70 -4.12 3.49 -8.77
C MET A 70 -5.06 2.35 -9.13
N ASN A 71 -6.36 2.58 -9.14
CA ASN A 71 -7.39 1.62 -9.52
C ASN A 71 -8.37 2.26 -10.54
N GLN A 72 -9.49 1.60 -10.81
CA GLN A 72 -10.49 2.10 -11.76
C GLN A 72 -11.18 3.40 -11.35
N SER A 73 -11.25 3.71 -10.04
CA SER A 73 -11.82 4.98 -9.56
C SER A 73 -10.80 6.10 -9.45
N THR A 74 -9.51 5.83 -9.71
CA THR A 74 -8.46 6.85 -9.69
C THR A 74 -8.52 7.71 -10.94
N GLU A 75 -8.52 9.03 -10.77
CA GLU A 75 -8.27 9.95 -11.88
C GLU A 75 -6.75 9.97 -12.16
N ILE A 76 -6.33 9.40 -13.29
CA ILE A 76 -4.90 9.15 -13.55
C ILE A 76 -4.15 10.46 -13.79
N VAL A 77 -4.78 11.42 -14.46
CA VAL A 77 -4.14 12.68 -14.84
C VAL A 77 -3.76 13.48 -13.59
N ASP A 78 -4.72 13.71 -12.70
CA ASP A 78 -4.52 14.38 -11.41
C ASP A 78 -3.39 13.73 -10.59
N GLU A 79 -3.30 12.40 -10.69
CA GLU A 79 -2.32 11.63 -9.95
C GLU A 79 -0.90 11.74 -10.52
N LEU A 80 -0.78 11.78 -11.84
CA LEU A 80 0.47 12.06 -12.52
C LEU A 80 0.90 13.51 -12.29
N GLU A 81 -0.02 14.47 -12.30
CA GLU A 81 0.29 15.88 -11.97
C GLU A 81 0.82 16.02 -10.54
N THR A 82 0.20 15.31 -9.59
CA THR A 82 0.69 15.24 -8.20
C THR A 82 2.10 14.64 -8.13
N SER A 83 2.36 13.60 -8.92
CA SER A 83 3.66 12.93 -8.98
C SER A 83 4.75 13.81 -9.60
N ASP A 84 4.41 14.51 -10.69
CA ASP A 84 5.27 15.46 -11.38
C ASP A 84 5.65 16.64 -10.45
N GLY A 85 4.69 17.16 -9.68
CA GLY A 85 4.94 18.19 -8.66
C GLY A 85 5.95 17.76 -7.60
N LYS A 86 5.80 16.55 -7.04
CA LYS A 86 6.75 15.98 -6.06
C LYS A 86 8.15 15.79 -6.62
N ILE A 87 8.25 15.36 -7.88
CA ILE A 87 9.54 15.24 -8.56
C ILE A 87 10.17 16.62 -8.70
N GLY A 88 9.40 17.63 -9.11
CA GLY A 88 9.84 19.02 -9.20
C GLY A 88 10.39 19.57 -7.88
N GLU A 89 9.66 19.38 -6.78
CA GLU A 89 10.09 19.79 -5.44
C GLU A 89 11.42 19.16 -5.02
N LYS A 90 11.59 17.85 -5.25
CA LYS A 90 12.84 17.14 -4.94
C LYS A 90 14.02 17.63 -5.76
N ILE A 91 13.79 18.00 -7.02
CA ILE A 91 14.82 18.59 -7.88
C ILE A 91 15.21 19.98 -7.36
N ALA A 92 14.23 20.82 -7.04
CA ALA A 92 14.46 22.17 -6.52
C ALA A 92 15.25 22.12 -5.21
N GLN A 93 14.89 21.22 -4.29
CA GLN A 93 15.63 20.98 -3.05
C GLN A 93 17.07 20.53 -3.33
N TRP A 94 17.27 19.59 -4.26
CA TRP A 94 18.61 19.09 -4.56
C TRP A 94 19.51 20.19 -5.14
N ILE A 95 18.97 21.08 -5.96
CA ILE A 95 19.69 22.22 -6.54
C ILE A 95 20.02 23.25 -5.46
N SER A 96 19.07 23.57 -4.56
CA SER A 96 19.30 24.56 -3.50
C SER A 96 20.38 24.12 -2.51
N GLU A 97 20.47 22.82 -2.21
CA GLU A 97 21.53 22.24 -1.38
C GLU A 97 22.91 22.21 -2.05
N LYS A 98 22.98 22.38 -3.38
CA LYS A 98 24.19 22.14 -4.18
C LYS A 98 24.43 23.26 -5.20
N SER A 99 24.74 24.44 -4.69
CA SER A 99 24.92 25.69 -5.45
C SER A 99 25.85 25.63 -6.68
N GLU A 100 26.83 24.71 -6.71
CA GLU A 100 27.73 24.54 -7.86
C GLU A 100 27.16 23.67 -8.98
N TRP A 101 25.99 23.03 -8.79
CA TRP A 101 25.44 22.07 -9.75
C TRP A 101 24.26 22.66 -10.52
N THR A 102 24.29 22.51 -11.84
CA THR A 102 23.19 22.89 -12.72
C THR A 102 22.66 21.70 -13.49
N LEU A 103 21.36 21.73 -13.77
CA LEU A 103 20.69 20.75 -14.60
C LEU A 103 21.23 20.87 -16.03
N LYS A 104 21.86 19.81 -16.55
CA LYS A 104 22.31 19.75 -17.95
C LYS A 104 21.20 19.26 -18.87
N LYS A 105 20.63 18.09 -18.57
CA LYS A 105 19.56 17.50 -19.37
C LYS A 105 18.78 16.46 -18.60
N VAL A 106 17.52 16.28 -18.98
CA VAL A 106 16.78 15.06 -18.65
C VAL A 106 17.41 13.88 -19.42
N VAL A 107 17.61 12.76 -18.73
CA VAL A 107 18.14 11.53 -19.33
C VAL A 107 16.98 10.64 -19.76
N CYS A 108 16.06 10.34 -18.85
CA CYS A 108 14.83 9.58 -19.10
C CYS A 108 13.90 9.62 -17.90
N LEU A 109 12.66 9.20 -18.11
CA LEU A 109 11.70 8.88 -17.06
C LEU A 109 11.49 7.37 -17.02
N TYR A 110 11.52 6.78 -15.83
CA TYR A 110 11.08 5.42 -15.58
C TYR A 110 9.69 5.42 -14.96
N LEU A 111 8.79 4.61 -15.52
CA LEU A 111 7.49 4.29 -14.91
C LEU A 111 7.53 2.85 -14.43
N ASN A 112 7.58 2.68 -13.12
CA ASN A 112 7.54 1.39 -12.46
C ASN A 112 6.09 1.07 -12.11
N THR A 113 5.61 -0.09 -12.56
CA THR A 113 4.28 -0.61 -12.22
C THR A 113 4.40 -1.97 -11.55
N ASP A 114 3.63 -2.20 -10.49
CA ASP A 114 3.51 -3.52 -9.87
C ASP A 114 2.05 -3.86 -9.61
N LYS A 115 1.71 -5.15 -9.68
CA LYS A 115 0.33 -5.57 -9.40
C LYS A 115 0.01 -5.26 -7.95
N TYR A 116 -1.05 -4.46 -7.74
CA TYR A 116 -1.57 -4.28 -6.40
C TYR A 116 -2.67 -5.31 -6.17
N SER A 117 -2.35 -6.33 -5.39
CA SER A 117 -3.36 -7.19 -4.80
C SER A 117 -3.55 -6.74 -3.36
N PRO A 118 -4.59 -5.96 -3.05
CA PRO A 118 -4.90 -5.69 -1.66
C PRO A 118 -5.09 -7.03 -0.95
N LEU A 119 -4.50 -7.11 0.23
CA LEU A 119 -4.73 -8.19 1.15
C LEU A 119 -6.23 -8.15 1.53
N LYS A 120 -6.95 -9.25 1.29
CA LYS A 120 -8.40 -9.35 1.58
C LYS A 120 -8.68 -10.65 2.31
N GLY A 121 -9.37 -10.54 3.44
CA GLY A 121 -10.04 -11.68 4.05
C GLY A 121 -11.41 -11.88 3.38
N SER A 122 -11.68 -13.07 2.83
CA SER A 122 -13.00 -13.39 2.25
C SER A 122 -13.67 -14.56 2.94
N GLN A 123 -13.25 -15.76 2.59
CA GLN A 123 -13.85 -17.03 3.03
C GLN A 123 -12.81 -17.90 3.70
N TYR A 124 -13.27 -19.00 4.28
CA TYR A 124 -12.39 -19.99 4.89
C TYR A 124 -11.32 -20.49 3.91
N ILE A 125 -10.06 -20.31 4.31
CA ILE A 125 -8.91 -20.94 3.69
C ILE A 125 -8.27 -21.86 4.74
N ALA A 126 -7.93 -23.08 4.34
CA ALA A 126 -7.30 -24.01 5.27
C ALA A 126 -5.92 -23.48 5.71
N LEU A 127 -5.67 -23.46 7.03
CA LEU A 127 -4.37 -23.06 7.55
C LEU A 127 -3.25 -23.98 7.00
N PRO A 128 -2.07 -23.41 6.67
CA PRO A 128 -0.87 -24.20 6.45
C PRO A 128 -0.62 -25.15 7.63
N LYS A 129 -0.16 -26.37 7.32
CA LYS A 129 0.07 -27.42 8.33
C LYS A 129 0.92 -26.94 9.51
N TRP A 130 1.92 -26.11 9.25
CA TRP A 130 2.80 -25.57 10.29
C TRP A 130 2.07 -24.66 11.30
N ILE A 131 1.13 -23.80 10.85
CA ILE A 131 0.31 -22.94 11.73
C ILE A 131 -0.73 -23.79 12.46
N LYS A 132 -1.42 -24.66 11.72
CA LYS A 132 -2.45 -25.55 12.27
C LYS A 132 -1.90 -26.39 13.43
N ASN A 133 -0.68 -26.89 13.29
CA ASN A 133 -0.03 -27.72 14.30
C ASN A 133 0.32 -26.95 15.58
N LYS A 134 0.49 -25.63 15.52
CA LYS A 134 0.72 -24.80 16.72
C LYS A 134 -0.53 -24.64 17.58
N LYS A 135 -1.73 -24.91 17.03
CA LYS A 135 -3.03 -24.75 17.71
C LYS A 135 -3.24 -23.36 18.35
N ALA A 136 -2.57 -22.34 17.81
CA ALA A 136 -2.59 -20.97 18.34
C ALA A 136 -3.58 -20.05 17.58
N VAL A 137 -4.21 -20.55 16.52
CA VAL A 137 -5.14 -19.79 15.67
C VAL A 137 -6.47 -20.51 15.60
N VAL A 138 -7.54 -19.80 15.93
CA VAL A 138 -8.91 -20.23 15.66
C VAL A 138 -9.26 -19.82 14.24
N ASN A 139 -9.36 -20.80 13.33
CA ASN A 139 -9.74 -20.55 11.94
C ASN A 139 -11.21 -20.97 11.73
N VAL A 140 -12.12 -20.02 11.87
CA VAL A 140 -13.56 -20.24 11.75
C VAL A 140 -13.93 -20.62 10.32
N ARG A 141 -14.65 -21.73 10.17
CA ARG A 141 -15.10 -22.25 8.88
C ARG A 141 -16.42 -21.61 8.45
N ASN A 142 -16.33 -20.54 7.66
CA ASN A 142 -17.47 -19.88 7.04
C ASN A 142 -17.62 -20.26 5.56
N ASN A 143 -18.85 -20.15 5.05
CA ASN A 143 -19.19 -20.36 3.63
C ASN A 143 -19.61 -19.05 2.93
N ASP A 144 -19.49 -17.92 3.64
CA ASP A 144 -19.77 -16.57 3.16
C ASP A 144 -18.45 -15.79 2.97
N VAL A 145 -18.54 -14.50 2.64
CA VAL A 145 -17.38 -13.61 2.47
C VAL A 145 -17.08 -12.77 3.72
N GLU A 146 -17.62 -13.17 4.88
CA GLU A 146 -17.56 -12.40 6.13
C GLU A 146 -16.48 -12.89 7.10
N CYS A 147 -15.35 -13.43 6.61
CA CYS A 147 -14.34 -14.03 7.50
C CYS A 147 -13.78 -13.04 8.54
N PHE A 148 -13.68 -11.75 8.23
CA PHE A 148 -13.27 -10.73 9.19
C PHE A 148 -14.24 -10.67 10.38
N LYS A 149 -15.55 -10.62 10.12
CA LYS A 149 -16.59 -10.65 11.15
C LYS A 149 -16.45 -11.89 12.03
N TRP A 150 -16.34 -13.07 11.41
CA TRP A 150 -16.20 -14.32 12.14
C TRP A 150 -14.90 -14.40 12.96
N ALA A 151 -13.80 -13.86 12.44
CA ALA A 151 -12.51 -13.86 13.12
C ALA A 151 -12.51 -12.93 14.34
N VAL A 152 -13.09 -11.73 14.23
CA VAL A 152 -13.22 -10.81 15.38
C VAL A 152 -14.12 -11.41 16.45
N LEU A 153 -15.32 -11.91 16.08
CA LEU A 153 -16.21 -12.58 17.04
C LEU A 153 -15.54 -13.77 17.73
N ALA A 154 -14.76 -14.55 16.98
CA ALA A 154 -14.02 -15.68 17.54
C ALA A 154 -12.94 -15.26 18.51
N ALA A 155 -12.24 -14.15 18.24
CA ALA A 155 -11.22 -13.62 19.15
C ALA A 155 -11.84 -13.06 20.44
N VAL A 156 -12.96 -12.34 20.33
CA VAL A 156 -13.64 -11.71 21.47
C VAL A 156 -14.31 -12.75 22.38
N HIS A 157 -15.04 -13.70 21.80
CA HIS A 157 -15.86 -14.65 22.55
C HIS A 157 -15.22 -16.05 22.67
N TYR A 158 -13.92 -16.17 22.45
CA TYR A 158 -13.24 -17.48 22.53
C TYR A 158 -13.48 -18.18 23.87
N GLY A 159 -13.48 -17.43 24.98
CA GLY A 159 -13.70 -17.96 26.33
C GLY A 159 -15.13 -18.43 26.61
N GLU A 160 -16.09 -18.12 25.74
CA GLU A 160 -17.52 -18.38 25.95
C GLU A 160 -18.05 -19.54 25.10
N VAL A 161 -17.19 -20.15 24.27
CA VAL A 161 -17.54 -21.23 23.35
C VAL A 161 -16.83 -22.53 23.71
N ASP A 162 -17.35 -23.66 23.22
CA ASP A 162 -16.67 -24.95 23.36
C ASP A 162 -15.35 -24.93 22.56
N PRO A 163 -14.18 -25.06 23.21
CA PRO A 163 -12.88 -25.02 22.53
C PRO A 163 -12.71 -26.10 21.46
N LYS A 164 -13.42 -27.23 21.57
CA LYS A 164 -13.39 -28.32 20.56
C LYS A 164 -14.11 -27.95 19.27
N ASN A 165 -14.98 -26.95 19.33
CA ASN A 165 -15.84 -26.53 18.23
C ASN A 165 -15.70 -25.03 17.91
N ALA A 166 -14.67 -24.36 18.46
CA ALA A 166 -14.38 -22.95 18.23
C ALA A 166 -14.13 -22.62 16.73
N ASP A 167 -13.89 -23.61 15.88
CA ASP A 167 -13.77 -23.40 14.43
C ASP A 167 -15.13 -23.32 13.69
N ARG A 168 -16.27 -23.33 14.39
CA ARG A 168 -17.60 -23.35 13.77
C ARG A 168 -18.35 -22.03 13.93
N VAL A 169 -18.81 -21.46 12.81
CA VAL A 169 -19.68 -20.26 12.76
C VAL A 169 -20.85 -20.32 13.75
N ARG A 170 -21.51 -21.48 13.91
CA ARG A 170 -22.66 -21.64 14.80
C ARG A 170 -22.36 -21.25 16.26
N GLN A 171 -21.11 -21.39 16.71
CA GLN A 171 -20.73 -20.99 18.07
C GLN A 171 -20.93 -19.49 18.30
N TYR A 172 -20.70 -18.68 17.26
CA TYR A 172 -20.62 -17.23 17.35
C TYR A 172 -21.87 -16.47 16.93
N ARG A 173 -22.86 -17.17 16.34
CA ARG A 173 -24.06 -16.52 15.77
C ARG A 173 -24.84 -15.63 16.75
N ARG A 174 -24.79 -15.92 18.05
CA ARG A 174 -25.51 -15.16 19.07
C ARG A 174 -24.97 -13.75 19.30
N TRP A 175 -23.73 -13.48 18.87
CA TRP A 175 -23.03 -12.22 19.07
C TRP A 175 -22.89 -11.40 17.78
N ILE A 176 -23.57 -11.80 16.68
CA ILE A 176 -23.46 -11.10 15.39
C ILE A 176 -23.79 -9.61 15.50
N ASP A 177 -24.76 -9.27 16.33
CA ASP A 177 -25.28 -7.91 16.49
C ASP A 177 -24.54 -7.10 17.58
N GLU A 178 -23.51 -7.67 18.23
CA GLU A 178 -22.72 -6.94 19.25
C GLU A 178 -21.66 -6.01 18.65
N LEU A 179 -21.32 -6.21 17.37
CA LEU A 179 -20.32 -5.42 16.66
C LEU A 179 -20.98 -4.65 15.52
N ASP A 180 -20.62 -3.38 15.38
CA ASP A 180 -21.13 -2.51 14.32
C ASP A 180 -20.29 -2.66 13.05
N PHE A 181 -20.93 -3.15 11.98
CA PHE A 181 -20.34 -3.26 10.64
C PHE A 181 -21.04 -2.35 9.61
N ASN A 182 -21.84 -1.39 10.06
CA ASN A 182 -22.61 -0.52 9.16
C ASN A 182 -21.70 0.27 8.22
N GLY A 183 -22.01 0.22 6.91
CA GLY A 183 -21.21 0.88 5.88
C GLY A 183 -19.90 0.18 5.53
N LEU A 184 -19.63 -1.00 6.09
CA LEU A 184 -18.53 -1.86 5.66
C LEU A 184 -19.04 -2.89 4.64
N GLU A 185 -18.33 -3.02 3.53
CA GLU A 185 -18.61 -4.04 2.51
C GLU A 185 -17.72 -5.28 2.76
N PHE A 186 -18.30 -6.45 2.54
CA PHE A 186 -17.58 -7.73 2.59
C PHE A 186 -17.36 -8.29 1.17
N PRO A 187 -16.19 -8.89 0.87
CA PRO A 187 -15.04 -9.10 1.75
C PRO A 187 -14.33 -7.79 2.13
N MET A 188 -13.88 -7.71 3.38
CA MET A 188 -13.31 -6.48 3.93
C MET A 188 -11.83 -6.36 3.57
N ASP A 189 -11.44 -5.15 3.14
CA ASP A 189 -10.06 -4.78 2.88
C ASP A 189 -9.38 -4.30 4.17
N VAL A 190 -8.07 -4.57 4.30
CA VAL A 190 -7.27 -4.17 5.48
C VAL A 190 -7.33 -2.68 5.78
N ASP A 191 -7.44 -1.83 4.76
CA ASP A 191 -7.56 -0.37 4.91
C ASP A 191 -8.87 0.04 5.60
N LYS A 192 -9.91 -0.79 5.53
CA LYS A 192 -11.21 -0.54 6.17
C LYS A 192 -11.25 -0.92 7.65
N ILE A 193 -10.23 -1.59 8.17
CA ILE A 193 -10.13 -1.91 9.61
C ILE A 193 -10.16 -0.63 10.46
N GLY A 194 -9.56 0.47 9.98
CA GLY A 194 -9.64 1.76 10.69
C GLY A 194 -11.05 2.37 10.72
N VAL A 195 -11.94 1.99 9.80
CA VAL A 195 -13.36 2.37 9.85
C VAL A 195 -14.09 1.49 10.87
N PHE A 196 -13.81 0.18 10.88
CA PHE A 196 -14.33 -0.74 11.89
C PHE A 196 -13.99 -0.29 13.33
N GLU A 197 -12.74 0.09 13.60
CA GLU A 197 -12.32 0.57 14.92
C GLU A 197 -13.02 1.88 15.33
N LYS A 198 -13.41 2.74 14.37
CA LYS A 198 -14.19 3.94 14.67
C LYS A 198 -15.63 3.61 15.07
N LEU A 199 -16.22 2.60 14.43
CA LEU A 199 -17.56 2.11 14.78
C LEU A 199 -17.55 1.34 16.11
N ASN A 200 -16.43 0.69 16.43
CA ASN A 200 -16.27 -0.14 17.62
C ASN A 200 -15.03 0.32 18.44
N PRO A 201 -15.10 1.48 19.12
CA PRO A 201 -13.94 2.16 19.70
C PRO A 201 -13.28 1.43 20.89
N TRP A 202 -13.89 0.34 21.36
CA TRP A 202 -13.35 -0.52 22.41
C TRP A 202 -12.39 -1.59 21.87
N PHE A 203 -12.28 -1.74 20.55
CA PHE A 203 -11.40 -2.73 19.92
C PHE A 203 -10.24 -2.07 19.17
N ALA A 204 -9.06 -2.68 19.31
CA ALA A 204 -7.88 -2.38 18.52
C ALA A 204 -7.49 -3.63 17.73
N ILE A 205 -7.45 -3.54 16.41
CA ILE A 205 -7.22 -4.69 15.53
C ILE A 205 -5.78 -4.69 15.01
N ASN A 206 -5.02 -5.71 15.40
CA ASN A 206 -3.75 -6.01 14.76
C ASN A 206 -3.95 -7.08 13.71
N GLU A 207 -3.28 -6.93 12.58
CA GLU A 207 -3.30 -7.91 11.50
C GLU A 207 -1.87 -8.33 11.16
N PHE A 208 -1.67 -9.64 11.17
CA PHE A 208 -0.41 -10.29 10.85
C PHE A 208 -0.60 -11.13 9.58
N ALA A 209 0.45 -11.29 8.80
CA ALA A 209 0.48 -12.23 7.68
C ALA A 209 1.66 -13.19 7.86
N TRP A 210 1.72 -14.22 7.02
CA TRP A 210 2.82 -15.16 7.03
C TRP A 210 3.43 -15.34 5.63
N GLU A 211 4.75 -15.47 5.58
CA GLU A 211 5.48 -15.88 4.38
C GLU A 211 6.64 -16.79 4.79
N GLY A 212 6.85 -17.91 4.10
CA GLY A 212 8.06 -18.73 4.32
C GLY A 212 8.31 -19.31 5.73
N LYS A 213 7.29 -19.29 6.63
CA LYS A 213 7.31 -19.62 8.08
C LYS A 213 7.58 -18.43 9.03
N GLU A 214 7.77 -17.23 8.50
CA GLU A 214 7.85 -16.01 9.29
C GLU A 214 6.47 -15.36 9.37
N ILE A 215 6.17 -14.76 10.54
CA ILE A 215 4.98 -13.95 10.76
C ILE A 215 5.43 -12.50 10.79
N TYR A 216 4.79 -11.64 10.02
CA TYR A 216 5.09 -10.20 9.98
C TYR A 216 3.82 -9.38 10.14
N ASN A 217 4.00 -8.14 10.60
CA ASN A 217 2.89 -7.23 10.85
C ASN A 217 2.41 -6.62 9.53
N VAL A 218 1.13 -6.78 9.21
CA VAL A 218 0.47 -6.07 8.10
C VAL A 218 -0.03 -4.73 8.60
N ARG A 219 -0.67 -4.73 9.77
CA ARG A 219 -1.24 -3.56 10.41
C ARG A 219 -1.13 -3.70 11.92
N ILE A 220 -0.61 -2.68 12.59
CA ILE A 220 -0.72 -2.54 14.04
C ILE A 220 -1.64 -1.37 14.32
N SER A 221 -2.65 -1.59 15.16
CA SER A 221 -3.56 -0.52 15.55
C SER A 221 -2.81 0.54 16.35
N ALA A 222 -3.03 1.82 16.03
CA ALA A 222 -2.51 2.92 16.83
C ALA A 222 -3.10 2.95 18.25
N PHE A 223 -4.18 2.19 18.48
CA PHE A 223 -4.86 2.15 19.76
C PHE A 223 -4.54 0.91 20.60
N ALA A 224 -3.72 -0.03 20.10
CA ALA A 224 -3.44 -1.32 20.76
C ALA A 224 -2.92 -1.21 22.21
N GLU A 225 -2.32 -0.09 22.60
CA GLU A 225 -1.81 0.18 23.95
C GLU A 225 -2.68 1.16 24.75
N THR A 226 -3.86 1.50 24.23
CA THR A 226 -4.79 2.44 24.90
C THR A 226 -5.52 1.72 26.03
N GLU A 227 -5.49 2.31 27.23
CA GLU A 227 -6.19 1.77 28.39
C GLU A 227 -7.70 1.66 28.12
N GLY A 228 -8.28 0.52 28.49
CA GLY A 228 -9.70 0.23 28.28
C GLY A 228 -10.06 -0.37 26.91
N GLN A 229 -9.09 -0.55 26.01
CA GLN A 229 -9.33 -1.25 24.74
C GLN A 229 -8.91 -2.72 24.76
N THR A 230 -9.70 -3.54 24.05
CA THR A 230 -9.40 -4.95 23.80
C THR A 230 -8.64 -5.09 22.49
N THR A 231 -7.40 -5.56 22.57
CA THR A 231 -6.60 -5.85 21.36
C THR A 231 -6.97 -7.21 20.79
N VAL A 232 -7.31 -7.24 19.50
CA VAL A 232 -7.61 -8.43 18.73
C VAL A 232 -6.51 -8.66 17.71
N ASN A 233 -5.86 -9.83 17.76
CA ASN A 233 -4.81 -10.20 16.82
C ASN A 233 -5.37 -11.16 15.77
N LEU A 234 -5.41 -10.71 14.51
CA LEU A 234 -5.88 -11.49 13.37
C LEU A 234 -4.70 -11.97 12.53
N LEU A 235 -4.82 -13.19 11.99
CA LEU A 235 -3.88 -13.72 11.03
C LEU A 235 -4.54 -13.78 9.65
N LEU A 236 -4.00 -13.00 8.72
CA LEU A 236 -4.34 -13.07 7.31
C LEU A 236 -3.59 -14.21 6.64
N ILE A 237 -4.33 -15.02 5.88
CA ILE A 237 -3.88 -16.25 5.24
C ILE A 237 -4.17 -16.26 3.73
#